data_AF-A0A378A4Q2-F1
#
_entry.id   AF-A0A378A4Q2-F1
#
_cell.length_a   1.000
_cell.length_b   1.000
_cell.length_c   1.000
_cell.angle_alpha   90.00
_cell.angle_beta   90.00
_cell.angle_gamma   90.00
#
_symmetry.space_group_name_H-M   'P 1'
#
loop_
_entity.id
_entity.type
_entity.pdbx_description
1 polymer ?
#
loop_
_entity_poly.entity_id
_entity_poly.type
_entity_poly.pdbx_seq_one_letter_code
_entity_poly.pdbx_strand_id
1 'polypeptide(L)'
;MKRKTGFFFDERCFWHSTGLHAVTLPVGGWVQPPAGGGHAESPETKRRMKNLMDVSGLTPQLALRSAAPASLEDLRRIHPDSYLERFKAISDNGGGMLGKEAPLGPGSYEIACLSAGLACAAVEAVLKGELDNAYSLSRPPGHHCLPDQSMGFCFLANIPIAVERAKAQLGWQGGDH
;
A
#
# COMPACT_ATOMS: atom_id res chain seq x y z
N MET A 1 -3.42 -29.74 -12.08
CA MET A 1 -3.49 -28.45 -12.81
C MET A 1 -2.63 -27.44 -12.07
N LYS A 2 -1.76 -26.66 -12.74
CA LYS A 2 -0.93 -25.65 -12.07
C LYS A 2 -1.84 -24.48 -11.68
N ARG A 3 -1.83 -24.06 -10.41
CA ARG A 3 -2.65 -22.92 -9.94
C ARG A 3 -2.22 -21.64 -10.67
N LYS A 4 -3.19 -20.84 -11.11
CA LYS A 4 -3.00 -19.53 -11.73
C LYS A 4 -2.96 -18.45 -10.65
N THR A 5 -1.76 -18.22 -10.12
CA THR A 5 -1.51 -17.22 -9.07
C THR A 5 -1.20 -15.85 -9.67
N GLY A 6 -1.94 -14.82 -9.27
CA GLY A 6 -1.62 -13.43 -9.60
C GLY A 6 -0.57 -12.83 -8.66
N PHE A 7 0.28 -11.97 -9.21
CA PHE A 7 1.19 -11.15 -8.42
C PHE A 7 0.99 -9.69 -8.81
N PHE A 8 0.34 -8.93 -7.93
CA PHE A 8 0.01 -7.53 -8.12
C PHE A 8 1.13 -6.66 -7.57
N PHE A 9 1.79 -5.93 -8.46
CA PHE A 9 2.95 -5.12 -8.15
C PHE A 9 3.03 -3.91 -9.09
N ASP A 10 3.48 -2.79 -8.55
CA ASP A 10 3.86 -1.61 -9.32
C ASP A 10 5.14 -0.99 -8.75
N GLU A 11 6.11 -0.68 -9.61
CA GLU A 11 7.40 -0.11 -9.21
C GLU A 11 7.24 1.23 -8.48
N ARG A 12 6.21 2.02 -8.79
CA ARG A 12 5.93 3.30 -8.13
C ARG A 12 5.65 3.13 -6.63
N CYS A 13 5.16 1.97 -6.17
CA CYS A 13 4.99 1.68 -4.74
C CYS A 13 6.33 1.67 -3.98
N PHE A 14 7.45 1.42 -4.65
CA PHE A 14 8.79 1.51 -4.06
C PHE A 14 9.32 2.93 -4.00
N TRP A 15 8.60 3.92 -4.52
CA TRP A 15 9.05 5.32 -4.53
C TRP A 15 8.42 6.15 -3.40
N HIS A 16 7.48 5.56 -2.62
CA HIS A 16 7.02 6.19 -1.37
C HIS A 16 8.21 6.37 -0.42
N SER A 17 8.33 7.56 0.16
CA SER A 17 9.38 7.95 1.09
C SER A 17 8.78 8.54 2.36
N THR A 18 9.57 8.59 3.44
CA THR A 18 9.12 8.99 4.77
C THR A 18 10.00 10.07 5.41
N GLY A 19 10.84 10.76 4.62
CA GLY A 19 11.81 11.72 5.14
C GLY A 19 12.95 11.08 5.94
N LEU A 20 13.72 11.90 6.67
CA LEU A 20 14.91 11.47 7.42
C LEU A 20 14.53 10.80 8.76
N HIS A 21 14.79 9.50 8.87
CA HIS A 21 14.59 8.71 10.08
C HIS A 21 15.78 7.79 10.32
N ALA A 22 16.08 7.51 11.59
CA ALA A 22 16.93 6.41 12.00
C ALA A 22 16.03 5.27 12.51
N VAL A 23 15.85 4.24 11.69
CA VAL A 23 14.89 3.15 11.96
C VAL A 23 13.46 3.70 12.05
N THR A 24 12.87 3.86 13.24
CA THR A 24 11.53 4.45 13.40
C THR A 24 11.56 5.86 14.00
N LEU A 25 12.74 6.34 14.40
CA LEU A 25 12.88 7.61 15.08
C LEU A 25 13.12 8.74 14.08
N PRO A 26 12.35 9.85 14.13
CA PRO A 26 12.63 11.01 13.30
C PRO A 26 13.99 11.61 13.70
N VAL A 27 14.77 12.01 12.69
CA VAL A 27 16.07 12.65 12.90
C VAL A 27 15.89 14.03 13.54
N GLY A 28 16.78 14.36 14.48
CA GLY A 28 16.75 15.61 15.25
C GLY A 28 17.02 15.39 16.74
N GLY A 29 17.44 16.45 17.44
CA GLY A 29 17.84 16.36 18.85
C GLY A 29 18.99 15.35 19.04
N TRP A 30 18.71 14.26 19.76
CA TRP A 30 19.69 13.19 20.03
C TRP A 30 19.74 12.09 18.95
N VAL A 31 18.85 12.13 17.96
CA VAL A 31 18.78 11.14 16.90
C VAL A 31 19.63 11.59 15.72
N GLN A 32 20.80 10.98 15.57
CA GLN A 32 21.74 11.27 14.49
C GLN A 32 21.14 10.89 13.12
N PRO A 33 21.36 11.71 12.06
CA PRO A 33 21.05 11.31 10.70
C PRO A 33 21.82 10.03 10.31
N PRO A 34 21.16 9.01 9.73
CA PRO A 34 21.86 7.80 9.31
C PRO A 34 22.80 8.09 8.13
N ALA A 35 24.00 7.49 8.14
CA ALA A 35 24.95 7.59 7.02
C ALA A 35 24.50 6.79 5.78
N GLY A 36 23.58 5.85 5.97
CA GLY A 36 22.96 5.02 4.94
C GLY A 36 21.73 4.32 5.50
N GLY A 37 20.80 3.92 4.62
CA GLY A 37 19.48 3.44 5.04
C GLY A 37 18.53 4.61 5.32
N GLY A 38 17.68 4.46 6.32
CA GLY A 38 16.65 5.45 6.64
C GLY A 38 15.56 4.86 7.52
N HIS A 39 14.32 5.22 7.22
CA HIS A 39 13.16 4.67 7.90
C HIS A 39 13.05 3.14 7.73
N ALA A 40 12.55 2.45 8.75
CA ALA A 40 12.41 0.99 8.75
C ALA A 40 11.47 0.47 7.63
N GLU A 41 10.44 1.24 7.30
CA GLU A 41 9.58 1.02 6.12
C GLU A 41 10.30 1.49 4.83
N SER A 42 11.53 1.07 4.61
CA SER A 42 12.30 1.42 3.41
C SER A 42 11.84 0.59 2.21
N PRO A 43 11.94 1.14 0.98
CA PRO A 43 11.54 0.42 -0.23
C PRO A 43 12.38 -0.84 -0.47
N GLU A 44 13.64 -0.84 -0.04
CA GLU A 44 14.57 -1.95 -0.27
C GLU A 44 14.10 -3.26 0.36
N THR A 45 13.34 -3.20 1.46
CA THR A 45 12.75 -4.42 2.07
C THR A 45 11.81 -5.15 1.11
N LYS A 46 11.04 -4.43 0.29
CA LYS A 46 10.08 -5.00 -0.68
C LYS A 46 10.73 -5.22 -2.04
N ARG A 47 11.61 -4.29 -2.46
CA ARG A 47 12.38 -4.42 -3.71
C ARG A 47 13.22 -5.69 -3.72
N ARG A 48 13.90 -6.02 -2.61
CA ARG A 48 14.70 -7.25 -2.51
C ARG A 48 13.86 -8.53 -2.61
N MET A 49 12.63 -8.53 -2.08
CA MET A 49 11.68 -9.62 -2.29
C MET A 49 11.39 -9.77 -3.79
N LYS A 50 11.02 -8.68 -4.48
CA LYS A 50 10.75 -8.70 -5.92
C LYS A 50 11.97 -9.15 -6.74
N ASN A 51 13.17 -8.64 -6.43
CA ASN A 51 14.40 -9.04 -7.08
C ASN A 51 14.69 -10.54 -6.89
N LEU A 52 14.47 -11.06 -5.68
CA LEU A 52 14.64 -12.49 -5.40
C LEU A 52 13.67 -13.34 -6.22
N MET A 53 12.40 -12.92 -6.32
CA MET A 53 11.40 -13.61 -7.16
C MET A 53 11.79 -13.64 -8.64
N ASP A 54 12.43 -12.58 -9.13
CA ASP A 54 12.90 -12.48 -10.51
C ASP A 54 14.08 -13.45 -10.75
N VAL A 55 15.13 -13.38 -9.92
CA VAL A 55 16.33 -14.20 -10.12
C VAL A 55 16.10 -15.67 -9.77
N SER A 56 15.11 -16.00 -8.92
CA SER A 56 14.73 -17.39 -8.65
C SER A 56 13.88 -18.01 -9.76
N GLY A 57 13.47 -17.23 -10.76
CA GLY A 57 12.56 -17.68 -11.82
C GLY A 57 11.12 -17.91 -11.34
N LEU A 58 10.71 -17.30 -10.21
CA LEU A 58 9.33 -17.39 -9.72
C LEU A 58 8.40 -16.44 -10.49
N THR A 59 8.83 -15.19 -10.72
CA THR A 59 8.04 -14.19 -11.46
C THR A 59 7.48 -14.68 -12.80
N PRO A 60 8.24 -15.32 -13.71
CA PRO A 60 7.70 -15.81 -14.98
C PRO A 60 6.66 -16.95 -14.83
N GLN A 61 6.49 -17.50 -13.62
CA GLN A 61 5.47 -18.51 -13.33
C GLN A 61 4.16 -17.91 -12.79
N LEU A 62 4.11 -16.59 -12.56
CA LEU A 62 2.97 -15.87 -11.99
C LEU A 62 2.30 -14.99 -13.05
N ALA A 63 1.01 -14.72 -12.87
CA ALA A 63 0.33 -13.70 -13.63
C ALA A 63 0.67 -12.31 -13.06
N LEU A 64 1.77 -11.72 -13.54
CA LEU A 64 2.21 -10.38 -13.14
C LEU A 64 1.20 -9.32 -13.62
N ARG A 65 0.66 -8.53 -12.69
CA ARG A 65 -0.33 -7.47 -12.97
C ARG A 65 -0.01 -6.21 -12.17
N SER A 66 -0.40 -5.05 -12.69
CA SER A 66 -0.53 -3.82 -11.90
C SER A 66 -2.02 -3.48 -11.74
N ALA A 67 -2.33 -2.32 -11.19
CA ALA A 67 -3.68 -1.81 -11.01
C ALA A 67 -3.75 -0.30 -11.21
N ALA A 68 -4.95 0.21 -11.49
CA ALA A 68 -5.24 1.61 -11.29
C ALA A 68 -5.20 1.95 -9.78
N PRO A 69 -4.85 3.19 -9.40
CA PRO A 69 -5.03 3.64 -8.02
C PRO A 69 -6.49 3.50 -7.57
N ALA A 70 -6.69 3.26 -6.27
CA ALA A 70 -8.02 3.28 -5.68
C ALA A 70 -8.69 4.63 -5.94
N SER A 71 -9.95 4.59 -6.37
CA SER A 71 -10.72 5.79 -6.69
C SER A 71 -11.12 6.52 -5.41
N LEU A 72 -11.42 7.82 -5.51
CA LEU A 72 -11.93 8.57 -4.35
C LEU A 72 -13.19 7.94 -3.76
N GLU A 73 -14.04 7.35 -4.61
CA GLU A 73 -15.21 6.57 -4.17
C GLU A 73 -14.82 5.35 -3.34
N ASP A 74 -13.77 4.61 -3.74
CA ASP A 74 -13.23 3.48 -2.97
C ASP A 74 -12.70 3.93 -1.61
N LEU A 75 -11.95 5.04 -1.58
CA LEU A 75 -11.37 5.56 -0.33
C LEU A 75 -12.46 6.01 0.65
N ARG A 76 -13.51 6.68 0.15
CA ARG A 76 -14.65 7.20 0.94
C ARG A 76 -15.48 6.13 1.64
N ARG A 77 -15.35 4.86 1.24
CA ARG A 77 -16.00 3.75 1.95
C ARG A 77 -15.44 3.53 3.36
N ILE A 78 -14.21 3.98 3.61
CA ILE A 78 -13.53 3.85 4.91
C ILE A 78 -13.13 5.20 5.50
N HIS A 79 -12.56 6.09 4.69
CA HIS A 79 -11.93 7.32 5.15
C HIS A 79 -12.81 8.54 4.89
N PRO A 80 -12.99 9.45 5.87
CA PRO A 80 -13.75 10.68 5.66
C PRO A 80 -12.99 11.64 4.74
N ASP A 81 -13.72 12.53 4.05
CA ASP A 81 -13.11 13.51 3.14
C ASP A 81 -12.06 14.39 3.82
N SER A 82 -12.33 14.80 5.07
CA SER A 82 -11.38 15.59 5.87
C SER A 82 -10.03 14.89 6.07
N TYR A 83 -10.02 13.56 6.20
CA TYR A 83 -8.80 12.77 6.30
C TYR A 83 -8.03 12.76 4.98
N LEU A 84 -8.74 12.51 3.88
CA LEU A 84 -8.15 12.40 2.54
C LEU A 84 -7.59 13.74 2.08
N GLU A 85 -8.30 14.84 2.33
CA GLU A 85 -7.85 16.20 2.06
C GLU A 85 -6.60 16.55 2.88
N ARG A 86 -6.60 16.23 4.19
CA ARG A 86 -5.43 16.44 5.06
C ARG A 86 -4.22 15.64 4.57
N PHE A 87 -4.40 14.37 4.22
CA PHE A 87 -3.33 13.53 3.69
C PHE A 87 -2.77 14.12 2.40
N LYS A 88 -3.65 14.43 1.44
CA LYS A 88 -3.23 15.02 0.17
C LYS A 88 -2.49 16.34 0.37
N ALA A 89 -2.99 17.23 1.24
CA ALA A 89 -2.35 18.51 1.52
C ALA A 89 -0.93 18.35 2.11
N ILE A 90 -0.71 17.40 3.03
CA ILE A 90 0.63 17.15 3.59
C ILE A 90 1.56 16.54 2.52
N SER A 91 1.04 15.61 1.71
CA SER A 91 1.77 15.00 0.59
C SER A 91 2.21 16.04 -0.45
N ASP A 92 1.31 16.95 -0.83
CA ASP A 92 1.56 17.99 -1.83
C ASP A 92 2.53 19.07 -1.31
N ASN A 93 2.58 19.29 0.01
CA ASN A 93 3.48 20.25 0.67
C ASN A 93 4.84 19.66 1.08
N GLY A 94 5.28 18.57 0.43
CA GLY A 94 6.63 18.01 0.62
C GLY A 94 6.73 16.92 1.69
N GLY A 95 5.62 16.53 2.31
CA GLY A 95 5.56 15.49 3.32
C GLY A 95 5.53 16.01 4.77
N GLY A 96 5.66 15.10 5.72
CA GLY A 96 5.55 15.38 7.15
C GLY A 96 5.05 14.17 7.93
N MET A 97 4.28 14.43 8.98
CA MET A 97 3.70 13.41 9.85
C MET A 97 2.17 13.50 9.78
N LEU A 98 1.50 12.46 9.25
CA LEU A 98 0.03 12.45 9.16
C LEU A 98 -0.64 11.94 10.43
N GLY A 99 0.08 11.16 11.23
CA GLY A 99 -0.43 10.55 12.46
C GLY A 99 0.69 9.94 13.28
N LYS A 100 0.34 9.12 14.28
CA LYS A 100 1.32 8.54 15.20
C LYS A 100 2.19 7.52 14.46
N GLU A 101 3.49 7.80 14.31
CA GLU A 101 4.42 6.95 13.56
C GLU A 101 3.96 6.74 12.10
N ALA A 102 3.44 7.80 11.47
CA ALA A 102 3.03 7.80 10.07
C ALA A 102 3.72 8.93 9.28
N PRO A 103 5.05 8.87 9.12
CA PRO A 103 5.80 9.84 8.33
C PRO A 103 5.59 9.60 6.83
N LEU A 104 5.47 10.67 6.04
CA LEU A 104 5.29 10.59 4.59
C LEU A 104 6.12 11.67 3.87
N GLY A 105 6.45 11.40 2.62
CA GLY A 105 7.17 12.29 1.72
C GLY A 105 6.30 12.80 0.56
N PRO A 106 6.88 13.60 -0.36
CA PRO A 106 6.15 14.16 -1.49
C PRO A 106 5.54 13.05 -2.37
N GLY A 107 4.29 13.23 -2.79
CA GLY A 107 3.56 12.28 -3.64
C GLY A 107 3.14 10.97 -2.95
N SER A 108 3.26 10.90 -1.62
CA SER A 108 2.86 9.69 -0.86
C SER A 108 1.35 9.42 -0.94
N TYR A 109 0.52 10.45 -1.12
CA TYR A 109 -0.93 10.26 -1.29
C TYR A 109 -1.23 9.41 -2.53
N GLU A 110 -0.69 9.80 -3.69
CA GLU A 110 -0.89 9.11 -4.96
C GLU A 110 -0.35 7.66 -4.91
N ILE A 111 0.79 7.46 -4.25
CA ILE A 111 1.40 6.13 -4.09
C ILE A 111 0.59 5.26 -3.11
N ALA A 112 0.02 5.83 -2.04
CA ALA A 112 -0.89 5.11 -1.15
C ALA A 112 -2.17 4.69 -1.87
N CYS A 113 -2.74 5.55 -2.72
CA CYS A 113 -3.88 5.20 -3.56
C CYS A 113 -3.55 4.03 -4.50
N LEU A 114 -2.35 4.01 -5.10
CA LEU A 114 -1.87 2.88 -5.90
C LEU A 114 -1.72 1.60 -5.07
N SER A 115 -1.16 1.71 -3.86
CA SER A 115 -1.03 0.58 -2.93
C SER A 115 -2.37 -0.07 -2.58
N ALA A 116 -3.38 0.75 -2.27
CA ALA A 116 -4.76 0.30 -2.04
C ALA A 116 -5.38 -0.28 -3.33
N GLY A 117 -5.13 0.34 -4.48
CA GLY A 117 -5.59 -0.12 -5.79
C GLY A 117 -5.10 -1.53 -6.16
N LEU A 118 -3.84 -1.85 -5.86
CA LEU A 118 -3.29 -3.19 -6.04
C LEU A 118 -4.05 -4.23 -5.20
N ALA A 119 -4.39 -3.90 -3.95
CA ALA A 119 -5.17 -4.78 -3.08
C ALA A 119 -6.60 -4.99 -3.63
N CYS A 120 -7.26 -3.91 -4.07
CA CYS A 120 -8.57 -3.97 -4.72
C CYS A 120 -8.57 -4.89 -5.94
N ALA A 121 -7.61 -4.70 -6.86
CA ALA A 121 -7.53 -5.47 -8.09
C ALA A 121 -7.20 -6.95 -7.84
N ALA A 122 -6.39 -7.25 -6.81
CA ALA A 122 -6.08 -8.61 -6.40
C ALA A 122 -7.33 -9.35 -5.90
N VAL A 123 -8.13 -8.71 -5.03
CA VAL A 123 -9.39 -9.27 -4.53
C VAL A 123 -10.38 -9.45 -5.68
N GLU A 124 -10.55 -8.44 -6.53
CA GLU A 124 -11.46 -8.45 -7.66
C GLU A 124 -11.15 -9.58 -8.65
N ALA A 125 -9.88 -9.77 -9.02
CA ALA A 125 -9.48 -10.80 -9.96
C ALA A 125 -9.71 -12.24 -9.43
N VAL A 126 -9.57 -12.44 -8.12
CA VAL A 126 -9.87 -13.75 -7.49
C VAL A 126 -11.37 -13.98 -7.43
N LEU A 127 -12.15 -12.99 -6.98
CA LEU A 127 -13.61 -13.12 -6.88
C LEU A 127 -14.30 -13.30 -8.24
N LYS A 128 -13.74 -12.74 -9.31
CA LYS A 128 -14.22 -12.95 -10.69
C LYS A 128 -13.78 -14.29 -11.31
N GLY A 129 -13.00 -15.10 -10.60
CA GLY A 129 -12.48 -16.38 -11.12
C GLY A 129 -11.41 -16.23 -12.20
N GLU A 130 -10.81 -15.04 -12.36
CA GLU A 130 -9.72 -14.83 -13.31
C GLU A 130 -8.40 -15.46 -12.85
N LEU A 131 -8.26 -15.63 -11.53
CA LEU A 131 -7.10 -16.16 -10.81
C LEU A 131 -7.57 -17.08 -9.68
N ASP A 132 -6.81 -18.13 -9.38
CA ASP A 132 -7.13 -19.05 -8.26
C ASP A 132 -6.79 -18.43 -6.90
N ASN A 133 -5.79 -17.54 -6.88
CA ASN A 133 -5.34 -16.77 -5.72
C ASN A 133 -4.43 -15.63 -6.20
N ALA A 134 -4.16 -14.68 -5.31
CA ALA A 134 -3.30 -13.55 -5.61
C ALA A 134 -2.43 -13.13 -4.42
N TYR A 135 -1.30 -12.52 -4.71
CA TYR A 135 -0.47 -11.79 -3.77
C TYR A 135 -0.37 -10.33 -4.23
N SER A 136 -0.64 -9.37 -3.35
CA SER A 136 -0.48 -7.94 -3.61
C SER A 136 0.71 -7.38 -2.85
N LEU A 137 1.75 -6.91 -3.56
CA LEU A 137 2.90 -6.24 -2.97
C LEU A 137 2.60 -4.74 -2.77
N SER A 138 1.57 -4.46 -1.97
CA SER A 138 1.07 -3.12 -1.66
C SER A 138 2.01 -2.38 -0.70
N ARG A 139 2.65 -1.31 -1.17
CA ARG A 139 3.42 -0.35 -0.35
C ARG A 139 3.01 1.09 -0.67
N PRO A 140 2.71 1.94 0.33
CA PRO A 140 2.76 1.71 1.79
C PRO A 140 1.70 0.73 2.34
N PRO A 141 1.91 0.14 3.54
CA PRO A 141 1.00 -0.82 4.15
C PRO A 141 -0.32 -0.17 4.63
N GLY A 142 -1.27 -0.98 5.10
CA GLY A 142 -2.61 -0.49 5.48
C GLY A 142 -3.25 -1.04 6.76
N HIS A 143 -2.75 -2.12 7.35
CA HIS A 143 -3.47 -2.85 8.42
C HIS A 143 -3.60 -2.12 9.77
N HIS A 144 -2.85 -1.04 9.99
CA HIS A 144 -2.95 -0.21 11.19
C HIS A 144 -3.81 1.04 10.99
N CYS A 145 -4.15 1.40 9.75
CA CYS A 145 -4.86 2.64 9.47
C CYS A 145 -6.31 2.56 9.96
N LEU A 146 -6.71 3.49 10.81
CA LEU A 146 -8.09 3.71 11.21
C LEU A 146 -8.79 4.61 10.18
N PRO A 147 -10.14 4.71 10.21
CA PRO A 147 -10.89 5.60 9.32
C PRO A 147 -10.35 7.03 9.22
N ASP A 148 -10.08 7.69 10.35
CA ASP A 148 -9.60 9.10 10.39
C ASP A 148 -8.19 9.26 11.00
N GLN A 149 -7.42 8.17 11.12
CA GLN A 149 -6.12 8.21 11.76
C GLN A 149 -5.11 7.26 11.13
N SER A 150 -4.01 7.82 10.61
CA SER A 150 -2.83 7.06 10.21
C SER A 150 -2.02 6.64 11.44
N MET A 151 -1.49 5.43 11.40
CA MET A 151 -0.55 4.94 12.40
C MET A 151 0.29 3.77 11.87
N GLY A 152 1.47 3.55 12.46
CA GLY A 152 2.33 2.41 12.13
C GLY A 152 2.64 2.33 10.63
N PHE A 153 3.03 3.47 10.04
CA PHE A 153 3.40 3.61 8.62
C PHE A 153 2.25 3.37 7.62
N CYS A 154 1.01 3.21 8.12
CA CYS A 154 -0.17 2.95 7.30
C CYS A 154 -0.99 4.23 7.10
N PHE A 155 -1.33 4.55 5.85
CA PHE A 155 -2.04 5.78 5.48
C PHE A 155 -3.41 5.55 4.86
N LEU A 156 -3.67 4.36 4.32
CA LEU A 156 -4.99 3.96 3.83
C LEU A 156 -5.22 2.52 4.27
N ALA A 157 -6.45 2.20 4.64
CA ALA A 157 -6.82 0.87 5.10
C ALA A 157 -6.98 -0.08 3.90
N ASN A 158 -5.86 -0.46 3.25
CA ASN A 158 -5.83 -1.17 1.97
C ASN A 158 -6.79 -2.38 1.91
N ILE A 159 -6.78 -3.24 2.95
CA ILE A 159 -7.62 -4.43 3.01
C ILE A 159 -9.11 -4.05 3.20
N PRO A 160 -9.49 -3.23 4.20
CA PRO A 160 -10.87 -2.73 4.30
C PRO A 160 -11.40 -2.04 3.03
N ILE A 161 -10.59 -1.22 2.35
CA ILE A 161 -10.98 -0.58 1.08
C ILE A 161 -11.27 -1.64 0.02
N ALA A 162 -10.40 -2.65 -0.13
CA ALA A 162 -10.60 -3.73 -1.09
C ALA A 162 -11.86 -4.56 -0.79
N VAL A 163 -12.13 -4.82 0.49
CA VAL A 163 -13.32 -5.55 0.94
C VAL A 163 -14.60 -4.75 0.65
N GLU A 164 -14.67 -3.47 1.03
CA GLU A 164 -15.86 -2.65 0.81
C GLU A 164 -16.10 -2.38 -0.68
N ARG A 165 -15.04 -2.27 -1.50
CA ARG A 165 -15.17 -2.23 -2.96
C ARG A 165 -15.76 -3.54 -3.50
N ALA A 166 -15.27 -4.69 -3.04
CA ALA A 166 -15.79 -6.00 -3.48
C ALA A 166 -17.26 -6.20 -3.09
N LYS A 167 -17.66 -5.79 -1.87
CA LYS A 167 -19.06 -5.79 -1.44
C LYS A 167 -19.93 -4.91 -2.35
N ALA A 168 -19.47 -3.70 -2.65
CA ALA A 168 -20.23 -2.74 -3.45
C ALA A 168 -20.33 -3.11 -4.94
N GLN A 169 -19.26 -3.64 -5.55
CA GLN A 169 -19.18 -3.86 -7.00
C GLN A 169 -19.49 -5.31 -7.41
N LEU A 170 -19.26 -6.28 -6.52
CA LEU A 170 -19.41 -7.71 -6.83
C LEU A 170 -20.47 -8.39 -5.96
N GLY A 171 -21.12 -7.67 -5.03
CA GLY A 171 -22.14 -8.22 -4.15
C GLY A 171 -21.60 -9.28 -3.18
N TRP A 172 -20.29 -9.30 -2.91
CA TRP A 172 -19.68 -10.26 -2.00
C TRP A 172 -20.20 -10.05 -0.57
N GLN A 173 -20.66 -11.10 0.11
CA GLN A 173 -21.25 -11.01 1.46
C GLN A 173 -20.40 -11.62 2.58
N GLY A 174 -19.19 -12.08 2.26
CA GLY A 174 -18.40 -12.95 3.15
C GLY A 174 -18.26 -14.34 2.54
N GLY A 175 -17.29 -15.12 3.02
CA GLY A 175 -17.17 -16.52 2.63
C GLY A 175 -18.22 -17.34 3.38
N ASP A 176 -19.19 -17.91 2.65
CA ASP A 176 -19.96 -19.05 3.15
C ASP A 176 -19.02 -20.25 3.22
N HIS A 177 -18.51 -20.52 4.41
CA HIS A 177 -17.96 -21.82 4.79
C HIS A 177 -18.85 -22.41 5.86
#